data_AF-A0A1B6HGH8-F1
#
_entry.id   AF-A0A1B6HGH8-F1
#
_cell.length_a   1.000
_cell.length_b   1.000
_cell.length_c   1.000
_cell.angle_alpha   90.00
_cell.angle_beta   90.00
_cell.angle_gamma   90.00
#
_symmetry.space_group_name_H-M   'P 1'
#
loop_
_entity.id
_entity.type
_entity.pdbx_description
1 polymer ?
#
loop_
_entity_poly.entity_id
_entity_poly.type
_entity_poly.pdbx_seq_one_letter_code
_entity_poly.pdbx_strand_id
1 'polypeptide(L)'
;RREFEKAKEEAELIQQLRTNIETRLKMSLPADLAPALSDGVVLCHLANHVRPRSVASIHVPSPAVPKLTTPRCRRNVDNFLEACRRIGVEEAALCDREHIVEGGGMLELSRTVRRLLQVADAPPPTPTTLSTALCAALLLLTLLLLYVFPPPD
;
A
#
# COMPACT_ATOMS: atom_id res chain seq x y z
N ARG A 1 -34.03 -0.26 13.87
CA ARG A 1 -33.45 -1.61 13.57
C ARG A 1 -32.46 -1.53 12.40
N ARG A 2 -32.86 -1.15 11.18
CA ARG A 2 -31.93 -1.04 10.02
C ARG A 2 -30.77 -0.05 10.21
N GLU A 3 -31.03 1.13 10.79
CA GLU A 3 -29.98 2.13 11.05
C GLU A 3 -28.97 1.67 12.11
N PHE A 4 -29.44 0.92 13.12
CA PHE A 4 -28.58 0.37 14.17
C PHE A 4 -27.65 -0.72 13.61
N GLU A 5 -28.17 -1.62 12.77
CA GLU A 5 -27.34 -2.61 12.08
C GLU A 5 -26.30 -1.93 11.18
N LYS A 6 -26.70 -0.90 10.41
CA LYS A 6 -25.78 -0.16 9.55
C LYS A 6 -24.65 0.51 10.35
N ALA A 7 -24.98 1.20 11.43
CA ALA A 7 -23.98 1.84 12.29
C ALA A 7 -23.03 0.81 12.93
N LYS A 8 -23.55 -0.37 13.29
CA LYS A 8 -22.75 -1.47 13.81
C LYS A 8 -21.79 -2.03 12.75
N GLU A 9 -22.27 -2.29 11.53
CA GLU A 9 -21.43 -2.75 10.41
C GLU A 9 -20.31 -1.73 10.10
N GLU A 10 -20.63 -0.44 10.08
CA GLU A 10 -19.64 0.62 9.87
C GLU A 10 -18.57 0.65 10.97
N ALA A 11 -18.99 0.50 12.23
CA ALA A 11 -18.06 0.42 13.35
C ALA A 11 -17.15 -0.82 13.26
N GLU A 12 -17.68 -1.98 12.85
CA GLU A 12 -16.90 -3.20 12.63
C GLU A 12 -15.85 -3.02 11.52
N LEU A 13 -16.20 -2.37 10.42
CA LEU A 13 -15.26 -2.06 9.33
C LEU A 13 -14.13 -1.13 9.79
N ILE A 14 -14.45 -0.11 10.58
CA ILE A 14 -13.47 0.81 11.15
C ILE A 14 -12.55 0.08 12.14
N GLN A 15 -13.11 -0.84 12.94
CA GLN A 15 -12.31 -1.66 13.85
C GLN A 15 -11.36 -2.59 13.09
N GLN A 16 -11.83 -3.21 12.01
CA GLN A 16 -10.98 -4.03 11.13
C GLN A 16 -9.85 -3.20 10.51
N LEU A 17 -10.12 -1.95 10.10
CA LEU A 17 -9.09 -1.04 9.61
C LEU A 17 -7.97 -0.83 10.64
N ARG A 18 -8.33 -0.56 11.91
CA ARG A 18 -7.36 -0.45 13.01
C ARG A 18 -6.52 -1.73 13.10
N THR A 19 -7.17 -2.87 13.27
CA THR A 19 -6.48 -4.15 13.49
C THR A 19 -5.54 -4.49 12.35
N ASN A 20 -5.95 -4.23 11.11
CA ASN A 20 -5.12 -4.44 9.93
C ASN A 20 -3.84 -3.58 9.97
N ILE A 21 -3.96 -2.29 10.30
CA ILE A 21 -2.80 -1.40 10.37
C ILE A 21 -1.87 -1.79 11.54
N GLU A 22 -2.43 -1.96 12.75
CA GLU A 22 -1.68 -2.28 13.96
C GLU A 22 -0.90 -3.60 13.81
N THR A 23 -1.54 -4.63 13.23
CA THR A 23 -0.91 -5.94 13.04
C THR A 23 0.25 -5.88 12.04
N ARG A 24 0.08 -5.15 10.93
CA ARG A 24 1.10 -5.05 9.88
C ARG A 24 2.27 -4.17 10.31
N LEU A 25 1.99 -3.04 10.97
CA LEU A 25 3.02 -2.10 11.42
C LEU A 25 3.57 -2.41 12.81
N LYS A 26 2.99 -3.37 13.54
CA LYS A 26 3.36 -3.75 14.91
C LYS A 26 3.36 -2.53 15.85
N MET A 27 2.32 -1.71 15.77
CA MET A 27 2.14 -0.50 16.58
C MET A 27 0.71 -0.43 17.13
N SER A 28 0.46 0.46 18.09
CA SER A 28 -0.88 0.79 18.58
C SER A 28 -1.36 2.13 18.01
N LEU A 29 -2.62 2.18 17.59
CA LEU A 29 -3.30 3.38 17.16
C LEU A 29 -4.24 3.89 18.26
N PRO A 30 -4.43 5.22 18.36
CA PRO A 30 -5.33 5.81 19.34
C PRO A 30 -6.80 5.40 19.10
N ALA A 31 -7.65 5.61 20.10
CA ALA A 31 -9.08 5.28 20.03
C ALA A 31 -9.78 5.96 18.83
N ASP A 32 -9.39 7.19 18.50
CA ASP A 32 -9.89 7.90 17.33
C ASP A 32 -8.92 7.75 16.14
N LEU A 33 -9.35 7.04 15.09
CA LEU A 33 -8.51 6.75 13.92
C LEU A 33 -8.41 7.92 12.95
N ALA A 34 -9.49 8.71 12.79
CA ALA A 34 -9.55 9.77 11.79
C ALA A 34 -8.38 10.76 11.90
N PRO A 35 -8.07 11.34 13.09
CA PRO A 35 -6.94 12.25 13.23
C PRO A 35 -5.57 11.56 13.18
N ALA A 36 -5.52 10.26 13.46
CA ALA A 36 -4.27 9.49 13.44
C ALA A 36 -3.83 9.11 12.02
N LEU A 37 -4.76 9.06 11.08
CA LEU A 37 -4.52 8.66 9.69
C LEU A 37 -4.56 9.84 8.70
N SER A 38 -5.13 10.98 9.09
CA SER A 38 -5.34 12.14 8.21
C SER A 38 -4.06 12.84 7.77
N ASP A 39 -2.95 12.68 8.51
CA ASP A 39 -1.63 13.20 8.12
C ASP A 39 -0.92 12.33 7.06
N GLY A 40 -1.47 11.14 6.76
CA GLY A 40 -0.98 10.19 5.78
C GLY A 40 0.31 9.46 6.16
N VAL A 41 0.92 9.74 7.32
CA VAL A 41 2.22 9.16 7.71
C VAL A 41 2.10 7.65 7.91
N VAL A 42 1.15 7.24 8.74
CA VAL A 42 0.89 5.82 9.03
C VAL A 42 0.52 5.06 7.75
N LEU A 43 -0.28 5.68 6.87
CA LEU A 43 -0.69 5.09 5.59
C LEU A 43 0.51 4.89 4.65
N CYS A 44 1.41 5.88 4.55
CA CYS A 44 2.65 5.75 3.78
C CYS A 44 3.53 4.61 4.31
N HIS A 45 3.66 4.48 5.63
CA HIS A 45 4.40 3.37 6.25
C HIS A 45 3.76 2.02 5.95
N LEU A 46 2.43 1.92 5.98
CA LEU A 46 1.70 0.71 5.61
C LEU A 46 1.98 0.30 4.15
N ALA A 47 1.93 1.24 3.21
CA ALA A 47 2.24 0.96 1.81
C ALA A 47 3.69 0.50 1.63
N ASN A 48 4.63 1.10 2.36
CA ASN A 48 6.04 0.68 2.36
C ASN A 48 6.26 -0.69 3.02
N HIS A 49 5.44 -1.05 4.00
CA HIS A 49 5.46 -2.40 4.59
C HIS A 49 4.96 -3.45 3.59
N VAL A 50 3.89 -3.14 2.86
CA VAL A 50 3.32 -4.00 1.81
C VAL A 50 4.30 -4.21 0.66
N ARG A 51 4.87 -3.12 0.14
CA ARG A 51 5.88 -3.17 -0.92
C ARG A 51 6.99 -2.18 -0.59
N PRO A 52 8.20 -2.66 -0.26
CA PRO A 52 9.32 -1.81 0.13
C PRO A 52 9.60 -0.71 -0.90
N ARG A 53 9.83 0.52 -0.40
CA ARG A 53 10.17 1.72 -1.18
C ARG A 53 9.06 2.21 -2.14
N SER A 54 7.80 1.82 -1.93
CA SER A 54 6.68 2.34 -2.73
C SER A 54 6.47 3.85 -2.53
N VAL A 55 6.64 4.35 -1.30
CA VAL A 55 6.67 5.79 -0.98
C VAL A 55 8.10 6.20 -0.67
N ALA A 56 8.68 7.06 -1.51
CA ALA A 56 10.08 7.44 -1.45
C ALA A 56 10.40 8.43 -0.31
N SER A 57 9.50 9.35 -0.01
CA SER A 57 9.67 10.35 1.05
C SER A 57 8.36 10.53 1.80
N ILE A 58 8.45 10.56 3.13
CA ILE A 58 7.33 10.73 4.04
C ILE A 58 7.61 11.97 4.88
N HIS A 59 6.70 12.93 4.88
CA HIS A 59 6.78 14.08 5.75
C HIS A 59 6.32 13.68 7.15
N VAL A 60 7.26 13.52 8.08
CA VAL A 60 6.97 13.23 9.48
C VAL A 60 7.01 14.52 10.32
N PRO A 61 6.19 14.65 11.37
CA PRO A 61 6.28 15.78 12.28
C PRO A 61 7.59 15.69 13.09
N SER A 62 8.18 16.85 13.37
CA SER A 62 9.42 16.94 14.14
C SER A 62 9.10 17.24 15.61
N PRO A 63 9.93 16.85 16.60
CA PRO A 63 9.70 17.20 18.01
C PRO A 63 9.51 18.70 18.25
N ALA A 64 10.15 19.55 17.43
CA ALA A 64 10.00 21.01 17.49
C ALA A 64 8.78 21.56 16.74
N VAL A 65 8.17 20.75 15.86
CA VAL A 65 6.99 21.11 15.06
C VAL A 65 5.99 19.94 15.13
N PRO A 66 5.17 19.90 16.19
CA PRO A 66 4.38 18.71 16.54
C PRO A 66 3.24 18.43 15.56
N LYS A 67 2.94 19.37 14.65
CA LYS A 67 1.88 19.22 13.64
C LYS A 67 2.40 19.53 12.24
N LEU A 68 2.14 18.62 11.32
CA LEU A 68 2.34 18.86 9.90
C LEU A 68 1.36 19.93 9.40
N THR A 69 1.86 20.81 8.54
CA THR A 69 1.02 21.74 7.79
C THR A 69 0.13 20.95 6.82
N THR A 70 -1.12 21.40 6.61
CA THR A 70 -2.08 20.75 5.69
C THR A 70 -1.50 20.38 4.31
N PRO A 71 -0.64 21.20 3.65
CA PRO A 71 -0.02 20.83 2.39
C PRO A 71 0.89 19.59 2.47
N ARG A 72 1.60 19.40 3.59
CA ARG A 72 2.45 18.22 3.80
C ARG A 72 1.63 16.97 4.07
N CYS A 73 0.53 17.09 4.84
CA CYS A 73 -0.43 15.99 5.03
C CYS A 73 -1.00 15.54 3.67
N ARG A 74 -1.46 16.49 2.84
CA ARG A 74 -1.96 16.21 1.49
C ARG A 74 -0.92 15.49 0.63
N ARG A 75 0.34 15.91 0.66
CA ARG A 75 1.44 15.25 -0.07
C ARG A 75 1.67 13.82 0.39
N ASN A 76 1.63 13.53 1.69
CA ASN A 76 1.73 12.16 2.19
C ASN A 76 0.56 11.31 1.68
N VAL A 77 -0.67 11.81 1.78
CA VAL A 77 -1.87 11.10 1.30
C VAL A 77 -1.80 10.85 -0.21
N ASP A 78 -1.39 11.83 -1.01
CA ASP A 78 -1.16 11.66 -2.45
C ASP A 78 -0.14 10.56 -2.74
N ASN A 79 1.00 10.57 -2.03
CA ASN A 79 2.04 9.57 -2.20
C ASN A 79 1.55 8.16 -1.84
N PHE A 80 0.74 8.05 -0.79
CA PHE A 80 0.10 6.79 -0.39
C PHE A 80 -0.84 6.28 -1.49
N LEU A 81 -1.77 7.10 -1.98
CA LEU A 81 -2.70 6.71 -3.03
C LEU A 81 -1.97 6.30 -4.31
N GLU A 82 -0.93 7.05 -4.69
CA GLU A 82 -0.09 6.72 -5.83
C GLU A 82 0.72 5.42 -5.63
N ALA A 83 1.14 5.12 -4.41
CA ALA A 83 1.72 3.82 -4.08
C ALA A 83 0.70 2.69 -4.22
N CYS A 84 -0.54 2.88 -3.74
CA CYS A 84 -1.62 1.90 -3.89
C CYS A 84 -1.89 1.58 -5.37
N ARG A 85 -1.96 2.59 -6.24
CA ARG A 85 -2.10 2.40 -7.70
C ARG A 85 -0.98 1.54 -8.27
N ARG A 86 0.28 1.88 -7.97
CA ARG A 86 1.47 1.15 -8.46
C ARG A 86 1.58 -0.26 -7.90
N ILE A 87 1.00 -0.53 -6.74
CA ILE A 87 0.91 -1.87 -6.16
C ILE A 87 -0.17 -2.71 -6.86
N GLY A 88 -1.18 -2.07 -7.45
CA GLY A 88 -2.24 -2.74 -8.21
C GLY A 88 -3.62 -2.63 -7.57
N VAL A 89 -3.83 -1.68 -6.65
CA VAL A 89 -5.17 -1.39 -6.14
C VAL A 89 -5.99 -0.69 -7.23
N GLU A 90 -7.19 -1.21 -7.49
CA GLU A 90 -8.14 -0.66 -8.47
C GLU A 90 -8.58 0.75 -8.10
N GLU A 91 -8.71 1.66 -9.09
CA GLU A 91 -9.09 3.06 -8.85
C GLU A 91 -10.44 3.18 -8.14
N ALA A 92 -11.40 2.30 -8.45
CA ALA A 92 -12.72 2.26 -7.82
C ALA A 92 -12.69 1.89 -6.32
N ALA A 93 -11.57 1.37 -5.82
CA ALA A 93 -11.38 1.03 -4.42
C ALA A 93 -10.51 2.07 -3.67
N LEU A 94 -9.99 3.08 -4.36
CA LEU A 94 -9.22 4.15 -3.73
C LEU A 94 -10.17 5.17 -3.07
N CYS A 95 -9.75 5.66 -1.91
CA CYS A 95 -10.41 6.73 -1.19
C CYS A 95 -9.90 8.08 -1.71
N ASP A 96 -10.79 9.09 -1.74
CA ASP A 96 -10.41 10.44 -2.13
C ASP A 96 -9.46 11.07 -1.09
N ARG A 97 -8.46 11.79 -1.58
CA ARG A 97 -7.47 12.48 -0.73
C ARG A 97 -8.16 13.39 0.28
N GLU A 98 -9.13 14.16 -0.18
CA GLU A 98 -9.85 15.16 0.61
C GLU A 98 -10.58 14.49 1.77
N HIS A 99 -11.25 13.36 1.53
CA HIS A 99 -11.93 12.59 2.57
C HIS A 99 -10.98 12.02 3.63
N ILE A 100 -9.76 11.62 3.25
CA ILE A 100 -8.75 11.14 4.22
C ILE A 100 -8.25 12.32 5.07
N VAL A 101 -7.87 13.44 4.42
CA VAL A 101 -7.30 14.61 5.09
C VAL A 101 -8.30 15.28 6.03
N GLU A 102 -9.58 15.29 5.66
CA GLU A 102 -10.67 15.83 6.49
C GLU A 102 -11.17 14.84 7.55
N GLY A 103 -10.73 13.57 7.48
CA GLY A 103 -11.12 12.53 8.43
C GLY A 103 -12.51 11.92 8.20
N GLY A 104 -13.20 12.29 7.11
CA GLY A 104 -14.54 11.79 6.77
C GLY A 104 -14.56 10.43 6.07
N GLY A 105 -13.45 10.04 5.42
CA GLY A 105 -13.39 8.88 4.51
C GLY A 105 -13.05 7.53 5.15
N MET A 106 -13.33 7.30 6.44
CA MET A 106 -12.83 6.10 7.13
C MET A 106 -13.32 4.78 6.54
N LEU A 107 -14.57 4.73 6.06
CA LEU A 107 -15.11 3.54 5.41
C LEU A 107 -14.46 3.28 4.05
N GLU A 108 -14.27 4.32 3.25
CA GLU A 108 -13.59 4.22 1.96
C GLU A 108 -12.12 3.82 2.16
N LEU A 109 -11.45 4.45 3.12
CA LEU A 109 -10.08 4.12 3.52
C LEU A 109 -9.96 2.66 3.99
N SER A 110 -10.95 2.16 4.73
CA SER A 110 -10.98 0.74 5.15
C SER A 110 -11.01 -0.21 3.94
N ARG A 111 -11.77 0.14 2.90
CA ARG A 111 -11.81 -0.61 1.64
C ARG A 111 -10.48 -0.53 0.91
N THR A 112 -9.89 0.66 0.79
CA THR A 112 -8.58 0.86 0.15
C THR A 112 -7.49 0.03 0.83
N VAL A 113 -7.39 0.12 2.16
CA VAL A 113 -6.39 -0.63 2.94
C VAL A 113 -6.63 -2.13 2.82
N ARG A 114 -7.89 -2.58 2.90
CA ARG A 114 -8.21 -4.00 2.71
C ARG A 114 -7.79 -4.50 1.33
N ARG A 115 -8.06 -3.74 0.26
CA ARG A 115 -7.62 -4.09 -1.10
C ARG A 115 -6.10 -4.11 -1.22
N LEU A 116 -5.42 -3.12 -0.65
CA LEU A 116 -3.96 -3.06 -0.64
C LEU A 116 -3.35 -4.32 -0.01
N LEU A 117 -3.88 -4.78 1.13
CA LEU A 117 -3.42 -5.99 1.80
C LEU A 117 -3.76 -7.26 1.01
N GLN A 118 -4.94 -7.33 0.39
CA GLN A 118 -5.30 -8.46 -0.47
C GLN A 118 -4.35 -8.61 -1.67
N VAL A 119 -3.94 -7.50 -2.28
CA VAL A 119 -2.96 -7.52 -3.38
C VAL A 119 -1.59 -7.96 -2.88
N ALA A 120 -1.22 -7.59 -1.65
CA ALA A 120 0.04 -8.00 -1.02
C ALA A 120 0.09 -9.51 -0.69
N ASP A 121 -1.03 -10.04 -0.17
CA ASP A 121 -1.16 -11.44 0.25
C ASP A 121 -1.47 -12.37 -0.93
N ALA A 122 -1.78 -11.82 -2.11
CA ALA A 122 -2.02 -12.61 -3.31
C ALA A 122 -0.75 -13.38 -3.72
N PRO A 123 -0.88 -14.66 -4.12
CA PRO A 123 0.26 -15.42 -4.59
C PRO A 123 0.86 -14.73 -5.83
N PRO A 124 2.20 -14.78 -6.00
CA PRO A 124 2.82 -14.23 -7.19
C PRO A 124 2.21 -14.89 -8.43
N PRO A 125 2.02 -14.15 -9.54
CA PRO A 125 1.50 -14.72 -10.76
C PRO A 125 2.39 -15.91 -11.15
N THR A 126 1.76 -17.03 -11.51
CA THR A 126 2.52 -18.19 -11.97
C THR A 126 3.38 -17.77 -13.16
N PRO A 127 4.70 -18.05 -13.14
CA PRO A 127 5.53 -17.71 -14.28
C PRO A 127 4.96 -18.43 -15.49
N THR A 128 4.60 -17.67 -16.53
CA THR A 128 4.07 -18.24 -17.76
C THR A 128 5.13 -19.18 -18.32
N THR A 129 4.80 -20.46 -18.48
CA THR A 129 5.70 -21.52 -18.98
C THR A 129 6.43 -21.12 -20.26
N LEU A 130 5.82 -20.25 -21.07
CA LEU A 130 6.41 -19.70 -22.28
C LEU A 130 7.57 -18.72 -22.00
N SER A 131 7.44 -17.85 -20.99
CA SER A 131 8.48 -16.88 -20.61
C SER A 131 9.70 -17.58 -20.01
N THR A 132 9.47 -18.56 -19.13
CA THR A 132 10.55 -19.38 -18.58
C THR A 132 11.23 -20.24 -19.63
N ALA A 133 10.48 -20.82 -20.57
CA ALA A 133 11.04 -21.58 -21.69
C ALA A 133 11.88 -20.71 -22.62
N LEU A 134 11.43 -19.49 -22.96
CA LEU A 134 12.20 -18.54 -23.77
C LEU A 134 13.50 -18.13 -23.08
N CYS A 135 13.45 -17.79 -21.78
CA CYS A 135 14.64 -17.45 -21.01
C CYS A 135 15.64 -18.61 -20.95
N ALA A 136 15.15 -19.84 -20.72
CA ALA A 136 16.00 -21.04 -20.70
C ALA A 136 16.61 -21.33 -22.07
N ALA A 137 15.84 -21.19 -23.16
CA ALA A 137 16.34 -21.37 -24.53
C ALA A 137 17.41 -20.32 -24.88
N LEU A 138 17.19 -19.06 -24.52
CA LEU A 138 18.18 -17.98 -24.70
C LEU A 138 19.46 -18.25 -23.92
N LEU A 139 19.37 -18.69 -22.66
CA LEU A 139 20.53 -19.07 -21.84
C LEU A 139 21.29 -20.27 -22.41
N LEU A 140 20.59 -21.29 -22.89
CA LEU A 140 21.24 -22.45 -23.52
C LEU A 140 21.93 -22.06 -24.82
N LEU A 141 21.31 -21.19 -25.63
CA LEU A 141 21.90 -20.68 -26.86
C LEU A 141 23.16 -19.86 -26.58
N THR A 142 23.15 -18.98 -25.58
CA THR A 142 24.34 -18.18 -25.23
C THR A 142 25.47 -19.05 -24.70
N LEU A 143 25.18 -20.05 -23.86
CA LEU A 143 26.17 -21.02 -23.39
C LEU A 143 26.75 -21.84 -24.54
N LEU A 144 25.93 -22.29 -25.49
CA LEU A 144 26.37 -23.00 -26.69
C LEU A 144 27.31 -22.10 -27.53
N LEU A 145 26.96 -20.83 -27.73
CA LEU A 145 27.79 -19.90 -28.48
C LEU A 145 29.14 -19.64 -27.78
N LEU A 146 29.16 -19.51 -26.45
CA LEU A 146 30.40 -19.37 -25.69
C LEU A 146 31.26 -20.64 -25.73
N TYR A 147 30.63 -21.81 -25.80
CA TYR A 147 31.34 -23.09 -25.95
C TYR A 147 31.95 -23.25 -27.35
N VAL A 148 31.23 -22.85 -28.41
CA VAL A 148 31.68 -22.97 -29.81
C VAL A 148 32.64 -21.84 -30.20
N PHE A 149 32.44 -20.64 -29.67
CA PHE A 149 33.26 -19.45 -29.90
C PHE A 149 33.74 -18.89 -28.55
N PRO A 150 34.75 -19.53 -27.93
CA PRO A 150 35.35 -19.01 -26.71
C PRO A 150 35.98 -17.63 -26.98
N PRO A 151 35.90 -16.68 -26.04
CA PRO A 151 36.55 -15.40 -26.18
C PRO A 151 38.07 -15.59 -26.30
N PRO A 152 38.77 -14.81 -27.14
CA PRO A 152 40.22 -14.84 -27.20
C PRO A 152 40.80 -14.31 -25.87
N ASP A 153 41.87 -14.96 -25.41
CA ASP A 153 42.62 -14.56 -24.21
C ASP A 153 43.24 -13.15 -24.31
#